data_AF-A0A947WCK2-F1
#
_entry.id   AF-A0A947WCK2-F1
#
_cell.length_a   1.000
_cell.length_b   1.000
_cell.length_c   1.000
_cell.angle_alpha   90.00
_cell.angle_beta   90.00
_cell.angle_gamma   90.00
#
_symmetry.space_group_name_H-M   'P 1'
#
loop_
_entity.id
_entity.type
_entity.pdbx_description
1 polymer ?
#
loop_
_entity_poly.entity_id
_entity_poly.type
_entity_poly.pdbx_seq_one_letter_code
_entity_poly.pdbx_strand_id
1 'polypeptide(L)'
;MAVLICFLGARVLAGAATSWEAVVGVTEIEDIHSFLGTCPSLRELAILQSDFPIVLELSLRVQEPIYTCYELSGAIRTPSDQLAIIQALRVIRHMRLSRPLPWTDLHPYEWLKSRIGAIAVSDTASFNHCCHTVFPIGKPQGVQAMTLQKADDKLLAYRMVWRDPSAGTGMGNLILLILHEARHIDLPHDCDGIDDSSLRYMGAWGVQITVAQYLAAGWIDIGLSQQDRQHLAFLAEDLQSSRLCDRKD
;
A
#
# COMPACT_ATOMS: atom_id res chain seq x y z
N MET A 1 20.86 -15.23 -60.13
CA MET A 1 19.63 -15.43 -59.33
C MET A 1 20.04 -15.63 -57.90
N ALA A 2 19.94 -14.59 -57.06
CA ALA A 2 20.18 -14.67 -55.63
C ALA A 2 18.82 -14.73 -54.93
N VAL A 3 18.55 -15.81 -54.21
CA VAL A 3 17.34 -15.97 -53.40
C VAL A 3 17.63 -15.32 -52.05
N LEU A 4 17.00 -14.17 -51.81
CA LEU A 4 17.01 -13.50 -50.51
C LEU A 4 16.05 -14.26 -49.59
N ILE A 5 16.57 -14.97 -48.60
CA ILE A 5 15.77 -15.57 -47.53
C ILE A 5 15.60 -14.50 -46.45
N CYS A 6 14.43 -13.87 -46.41
CA CYS A 6 14.03 -13.01 -45.29
C CYS A 6 13.75 -13.88 -44.06
N PHE A 7 14.62 -13.81 -43.06
CA PHE A 7 14.29 -14.23 -41.70
C PHE A 7 13.37 -13.20 -41.05
N LEU A 8 12.07 -13.46 -41.08
CA LEU A 8 11.12 -12.80 -40.18
C LEU A 8 11.37 -13.31 -38.76
N GLY A 9 12.17 -12.55 -38.01
CA GLY A 9 12.31 -12.73 -36.57
C GLY A 9 11.00 -12.41 -35.88
N ALA A 10 10.21 -13.43 -35.55
CA ALA A 10 9.09 -13.29 -34.64
C ALA A 10 9.65 -12.97 -33.24
N ARG A 11 9.65 -11.69 -32.87
CA ARG A 11 9.77 -11.27 -31.48
C ARG A 11 8.51 -11.75 -30.76
N VAL A 12 8.64 -12.83 -29.98
CA VAL A 12 7.68 -13.15 -28.93
C VAL A 12 7.79 -12.01 -27.90
N LEU A 13 6.91 -11.02 -28.02
CA LEU A 13 6.63 -10.11 -26.92
C LEU A 13 5.91 -10.94 -25.86
N ALA A 14 6.66 -11.49 -24.91
CA ALA A 14 6.10 -11.97 -23.66
C ALA A 14 5.65 -10.74 -22.86
N GLY A 15 4.52 -10.15 -23.27
CA GLY A 15 3.76 -9.28 -22.39
C GLY A 15 3.17 -10.19 -21.32
N ALA A 16 3.79 -10.23 -20.14
CA ALA A 16 3.14 -10.79 -18.98
C ALA A 16 1.84 -10.01 -18.81
N ALA A 17 0.70 -10.66 -19.06
CA ALA A 17 -0.60 -10.06 -18.85
C ALA A 17 -0.66 -9.60 -17.39
N THR A 18 -0.70 -8.28 -17.17
CA THR A 18 -0.97 -7.71 -15.85
C THR A 18 -2.43 -8.00 -15.55
N SER A 19 -2.69 -9.07 -14.79
CA SER A 19 -4.03 -9.34 -14.26
C SER A 19 -4.27 -8.44 -13.06
N TRP A 20 -5.48 -7.89 -12.95
CA TRP A 20 -5.92 -7.21 -11.72
C TRP A 20 -6.14 -8.19 -10.57
N GLU A 21 -6.29 -9.49 -10.85
CA GLU A 21 -6.64 -10.51 -9.86
C GLU A 21 -5.49 -10.78 -8.88
N ALA A 22 -4.26 -10.92 -9.36
CA ALA A 22 -3.09 -11.23 -8.53
C ALA A 22 -1.80 -10.85 -9.24
N VAL A 23 -0.74 -10.60 -8.46
CA VAL A 23 0.60 -10.45 -9.04
C VAL A 23 1.17 -11.81 -9.43
N VAL A 24 1.68 -11.92 -10.66
CA VAL A 24 2.26 -13.17 -11.18
C VAL A 24 3.44 -13.64 -10.33
N GLY A 25 3.44 -14.93 -9.99
CA GLY A 25 4.52 -15.57 -9.23
C GLY A 25 4.54 -15.25 -7.74
N VAL A 26 3.42 -14.76 -7.20
CA VAL A 26 3.23 -14.48 -5.78
C VAL A 26 2.21 -15.47 -5.21
N THR A 27 2.50 -16.02 -4.02
CA THR A 27 1.58 -16.92 -3.31
C THR A 27 0.52 -16.12 -2.57
N GLU A 28 -0.73 -16.56 -2.57
CA GLU A 28 -1.78 -15.91 -1.80
C GLU A 28 -1.57 -16.01 -0.28
N ILE A 29 -2.20 -15.09 0.46
CA ILE A 29 -2.20 -15.11 1.93
C ILE A 29 -3.37 -15.97 2.41
N GLU A 30 -3.07 -17.08 3.08
CA GLU A 30 -4.09 -17.95 3.69
C GLU A 30 -4.58 -17.44 5.06
N ASP A 31 -3.69 -16.82 5.84
CA ASP A 31 -3.96 -16.24 7.15
C ASP A 31 -3.11 -14.98 7.37
N ILE A 32 -3.77 -13.83 7.53
CA ILE A 32 -3.07 -12.53 7.63
C ILE A 32 -2.15 -12.45 8.84
N HIS A 33 -2.55 -13.06 9.95
CA HIS A 33 -1.80 -12.98 11.22
C HIS A 33 -0.51 -13.79 11.13
N SER A 34 -0.57 -15.00 10.58
CA SER A 34 0.59 -15.85 10.29
C SER A 34 1.51 -15.20 9.26
N PHE A 35 0.94 -14.58 8.23
CA PHE A 35 1.72 -13.88 7.20
C PHE A 35 2.51 -12.70 7.77
N LEU A 36 1.87 -11.84 8.55
CA LEU A 36 2.53 -10.74 9.27
C LEU A 36 3.55 -11.25 10.31
N GLY A 37 3.36 -12.47 10.80
CA GLY A 37 4.30 -13.24 11.62
C GLY A 37 5.65 -13.55 10.96
N THR A 38 5.73 -13.43 9.64
CA THR A 38 6.92 -13.78 8.85
C THR A 38 7.58 -12.57 8.22
N CYS A 39 8.85 -12.75 7.85
CA CYS A 39 9.60 -11.79 7.08
C CYS A 39 9.56 -12.11 5.58
N PRO A 40 9.60 -11.09 4.71
CA PRO A 40 9.74 -11.31 3.28
C PRO A 40 11.05 -12.06 2.97
N SER A 41 11.04 -12.85 1.91
CA SER A 41 12.29 -13.44 1.40
C SER A 41 13.25 -12.33 0.94
N LEU A 42 14.56 -12.60 0.88
CA LEU A 42 15.54 -11.61 0.37
C LEU A 42 15.21 -11.11 -1.04
N ARG A 43 14.68 -12.00 -1.89
CA ARG A 43 14.23 -11.64 -3.24
C ARG A 43 13.03 -10.70 -3.22
N GLU A 44 12.05 -11.01 -2.38
CA GLU A 44 10.86 -10.16 -2.22
C GLU A 44 11.22 -8.80 -1.64
N LEU A 45 12.06 -8.75 -0.61
CA LEU A 45 12.55 -7.51 -0.02
C LEU A 45 13.23 -6.63 -1.07
N ALA A 46 14.10 -7.21 -1.91
CA ALA A 46 14.76 -6.48 -2.99
C ALA A 46 13.77 -5.91 -4.02
N ILE A 47 12.69 -6.65 -4.35
CA ILE A 47 11.62 -6.16 -5.22
C ILE A 47 10.91 -4.98 -4.56
N LEU A 48 10.49 -5.12 -3.30
CA LEU A 48 9.76 -4.06 -2.58
C LEU A 48 10.60 -2.79 -2.45
N GLN A 49 11.89 -2.91 -2.13
CA GLN A 49 12.81 -1.78 -2.01
C GLN A 49 13.14 -1.13 -3.36
N SER A 50 13.17 -1.91 -4.45
CA SER A 50 13.38 -1.38 -5.79
C SER A 50 12.15 -0.64 -6.32
N ASP A 51 10.96 -1.22 -6.10
CA ASP A 51 9.69 -0.66 -6.55
C ASP A 51 9.29 0.56 -5.71
N PHE A 52 9.53 0.51 -4.39
CA PHE A 52 9.19 1.57 -3.44
C PHE A 52 10.38 1.90 -2.53
N PRO A 53 11.38 2.65 -3.03
CA PRO A 53 12.43 3.19 -2.19
C PRO A 53 11.83 4.00 -1.03
N ILE A 54 12.24 3.67 0.20
CA ILE A 54 11.83 4.40 1.40
C ILE A 54 12.90 5.45 1.72
N VAL A 55 12.50 6.72 1.70
CA VAL A 55 13.37 7.86 2.01
C VAL A 55 13.04 8.34 3.42
N LEU A 56 14.05 8.45 4.28
CA LEU A 56 13.88 9.01 5.62
C LEU A 56 14.26 10.49 5.58
N GLU A 57 13.28 11.37 5.70
CA GLU A 57 13.46 12.80 5.83
C GLU A 57 13.72 13.12 7.30
N LEU A 58 14.97 12.93 7.72
CA LEU A 58 15.38 13.08 9.11
C LEU A 58 15.75 14.53 9.41
N SER A 59 15.25 15.07 10.53
CA SER A 59 15.80 16.25 11.19
C SER A 59 17.14 15.92 11.89
N LEU A 60 18.18 15.66 11.09
CA LEU A 60 19.61 15.67 11.47
C LEU A 60 20.09 14.82 12.67
N ARG A 61 19.27 14.05 13.43
CA ARG A 61 19.71 13.50 14.74
C ARG A 61 19.32 12.09 15.13
N VAL A 62 18.53 11.36 14.33
CA VAL A 62 18.18 9.97 14.69
C VAL A 62 18.39 9.07 13.48
N GLN A 63 19.36 8.17 13.58
CA GLN A 63 19.48 7.08 12.62
C GLN A 63 18.37 6.08 12.95
N GLU A 64 17.39 5.94 12.07
CA GLU A 64 16.38 4.88 12.20
C GLU A 64 17.09 3.51 12.25
N PRO A 65 16.57 2.56 13.04
CA PRO A 65 17.05 1.20 12.95
C PRO A 65 16.89 0.72 11.51
N ILE A 66 17.98 0.21 10.94
CA ILE A 66 17.96 -0.46 9.64
C ILE A 66 16.87 -1.51 9.69
N TYR A 67 16.07 -1.63 8.62
CA TYR A 67 15.13 -2.73 8.48
C TYR A 67 15.79 -4.06 8.86
N THR A 68 15.38 -4.63 9.98
CA THR A 68 15.79 -5.95 10.45
C THR A 68 14.55 -6.80 10.64
N CYS A 69 14.23 -7.61 9.63
CA CYS A 69 13.23 -8.65 9.76
C CYS A 69 13.94 -10.00 9.89
N TYR A 70 14.61 -10.18 11.04
CA TYR A 70 15.22 -11.45 11.44
C TYR A 70 14.44 -12.14 12.56
N GLU A 71 13.54 -11.40 13.23
CA GLU A 71 12.74 -11.87 14.35
C GLU A 71 11.29 -12.09 13.89
N LEU A 72 10.59 -13.09 14.45
CA LEU A 72 9.14 -13.25 14.28
C LEU A 72 8.43 -11.97 14.72
N SER A 73 7.25 -11.63 14.20
CA SER A 73 6.61 -10.33 14.50
C SER A 73 6.41 -10.04 15.99
N GLY A 74 6.09 -11.06 16.79
CA GLY A 74 6.00 -10.97 18.25
C GLY A 74 7.34 -10.95 19.01
N ALA A 75 8.46 -11.08 18.28
CA ALA A 75 9.83 -11.04 18.79
C ALA A 75 10.62 -9.85 18.25
N ILE A 76 10.04 -8.99 17.38
CA ILE A 76 10.68 -7.77 16.89
C ILE A 76 10.96 -6.86 18.09
N ARG A 77 12.24 -6.67 18.41
CA ARG A 77 12.66 -5.86 19.56
C ARG A 77 12.44 -4.36 19.37
N THR A 78 12.44 -3.88 18.12
CA THR A 78 12.26 -2.45 17.82
C THR A 78 11.59 -2.29 16.45
N PRO A 79 10.27 -2.08 16.39
CA PRO A 79 9.60 -1.79 15.13
C PRO A 79 10.08 -0.45 14.57
N SER A 80 10.00 -0.29 13.25
CA SER A 80 10.36 0.95 12.55
C SER A 80 9.36 1.23 11.43
N ASP A 81 9.28 2.49 10.99
CA ASP A 81 8.42 2.84 9.86
C ASP A 81 8.82 2.07 8.59
N GLN A 82 10.11 1.85 8.37
CA GLN A 82 10.60 1.03 7.25
C GLN A 82 10.01 -0.39 7.30
N LEU A 83 10.02 -1.02 8.48
CA LEU A 83 9.46 -2.36 8.66
C LEU A 83 7.96 -2.40 8.46
N ALA A 84 7.23 -1.45 9.05
CA ALA A 84 5.78 -1.34 8.89
C ALA A 84 5.38 -1.12 7.42
N ILE A 85 6.07 -0.21 6.71
CA ILE A 85 5.82 0.08 5.30
C ILE A 85 6.14 -1.15 4.43
N ILE A 86 7.28 -1.82 4.66
CA ILE A 86 7.63 -3.03 3.89
C ILE A 86 6.59 -4.12 4.09
N GLN A 87 6.13 -4.36 5.32
CA GLN A 87 5.08 -5.34 5.58
C GLN A 87 3.74 -4.93 4.94
N ALA A 88 3.38 -3.64 4.94
CA ALA A 88 2.19 -3.16 4.25
C ALA A 88 2.25 -3.42 2.75
N LEU A 89 3.37 -3.04 2.11
CA LEU A 89 3.61 -3.28 0.69
C LEU A 89 3.62 -4.77 0.34
N ARG A 90 4.14 -5.60 1.25
CA ARG A 90 4.14 -7.06 1.12
C ARG A 90 2.72 -7.62 1.13
N VAL A 91 1.86 -7.17 2.05
CA VAL A 91 0.44 -7.56 2.06
C VAL A 91 -0.24 -7.11 0.78
N ILE A 92 -0.07 -5.84 0.37
CA ILE A 92 -0.64 -5.31 -0.88
C ILE A 92 -0.19 -6.15 -2.09
N ARG A 93 1.07 -6.57 -2.14
CA ARG A 93 1.62 -7.41 -3.22
C ARG A 93 0.96 -8.79 -3.30
N HIS A 94 0.61 -9.35 -2.16
CA HIS A 94 0.07 -10.72 -2.02
C HIS A 94 -1.46 -10.78 -1.99
N MET A 95 -2.16 -9.64 -2.15
CA MET A 95 -3.60 -9.61 -2.28
C MET A 95 -4.08 -10.47 -3.46
N ARG A 96 -5.22 -11.12 -3.28
CA ARG A 96 -5.95 -11.77 -4.37
C ARG A 96 -7.32 -11.14 -4.52
N LEU A 97 -7.62 -10.65 -5.70
CA LEU A 97 -8.88 -10.00 -6.03
C LEU A 97 -9.79 -10.97 -6.77
N SER A 98 -11.04 -11.06 -6.35
CA SER A 98 -12.12 -11.72 -7.09
C SER A 98 -13.02 -10.73 -7.84
N ARG A 99 -12.80 -9.42 -7.65
CA ARG A 99 -13.43 -8.33 -8.39
C ARG A 99 -12.41 -7.24 -8.74
N PRO A 100 -12.51 -6.61 -9.93
CA PRO A 100 -11.65 -5.50 -10.28
C PRO A 100 -11.93 -4.28 -9.39
N LEU A 101 -10.92 -3.43 -9.21
CA LEU A 101 -11.06 -2.16 -8.51
C LEU A 101 -11.76 -1.13 -9.41
N PRO A 102 -12.62 -0.26 -8.86
CA PRO A 102 -13.39 0.68 -9.69
C PRO A 102 -12.59 1.87 -10.25
N TRP A 103 -11.35 2.12 -9.79
CA TRP A 103 -10.51 3.23 -10.27
C TRP A 103 -9.33 2.80 -11.13
N THR A 104 -9.10 1.49 -11.29
CA THR A 104 -7.95 0.97 -12.04
C THR A 104 -8.19 -0.45 -12.54
N ASP A 105 -7.67 -0.74 -13.73
CA ASP A 105 -7.64 -2.10 -14.31
C ASP A 105 -6.40 -2.91 -13.85
N LEU A 106 -5.61 -2.36 -12.92
CA LEU A 106 -4.40 -3.00 -12.40
C LEU A 106 -4.65 -3.60 -11.02
N HIS A 107 -3.81 -4.57 -10.67
CA HIS A 107 -3.71 -5.06 -9.29
C HIS A 107 -3.28 -3.89 -8.37
N PRO A 108 -3.77 -3.78 -7.12
CA PRO A 108 -3.44 -2.65 -6.22
C PRO A 108 -1.93 -2.35 -6.13
N TYR A 109 -1.09 -3.39 -6.08
CA TYR A 109 0.37 -3.25 -6.06
C TYR A 109 0.93 -2.61 -7.34
N GLU A 110 0.49 -3.07 -8.51
CA GLU A 110 0.96 -2.55 -9.80
C GLU A 110 0.41 -1.15 -10.08
N TRP A 111 -0.83 -0.87 -9.65
CA TRP A 111 -1.37 0.48 -9.64
C TRP A 111 -0.53 1.41 -8.78
N LEU A 112 -0.26 1.05 -7.52
CA LEU A 112 0.54 1.85 -6.59
C LEU A 112 1.93 2.14 -7.18
N LYS A 113 2.60 1.12 -7.73
CA LYS A 113 3.90 1.23 -8.41
C LYS A 113 3.86 2.17 -9.62
N SER A 114 2.74 2.23 -10.33
CA SER A 114 2.57 3.15 -11.46
C SER A 114 2.33 4.61 -11.05
N ARG A 115 2.06 4.87 -9.77
CA ARG A 115 1.69 6.19 -9.23
C ARG A 115 2.82 6.82 -8.45
N ILE A 116 3.43 6.10 -7.52
CA ILE A 116 4.55 6.61 -6.72
C ILE A 116 5.86 5.96 -7.12
N GLY A 117 6.94 6.73 -7.03
CA GLY A 117 8.29 6.22 -7.23
C GLY A 117 9.12 6.07 -5.95
N ALA A 118 8.58 6.49 -4.80
CA ALA A 118 9.14 6.35 -3.45
C ALA A 118 8.08 6.63 -2.36
N ILE A 119 8.41 6.28 -1.12
CA ILE A 119 7.67 6.68 0.09
C ILE A 119 8.62 7.43 1.00
N ALA A 120 8.28 8.66 1.38
CA ALA A 120 9.03 9.44 2.34
C ALA A 120 8.47 9.25 3.75
N VAL A 121 9.33 9.11 4.75
CA VAL A 121 8.96 9.15 6.17
C VAL A 121 9.52 10.43 6.75
N SER A 122 8.66 11.30 7.26
CA SER A 122 9.03 12.64 7.71
C SER A 122 8.75 12.82 9.19
N ASP A 123 9.76 13.29 9.94
CA ASP A 123 9.64 13.62 11.36
C ASP A 123 9.12 15.05 11.60
N THR A 124 9.02 15.87 10.54
CA THR A 124 8.52 17.25 10.61
C THR A 124 7.16 17.45 9.93
N ALA A 125 6.68 16.47 9.16
CA ALA A 125 5.35 16.52 8.58
C ALA A 125 4.27 16.52 9.68
N SER A 126 3.32 17.45 9.57
CA SER A 126 2.17 17.54 10.49
C SER A 126 1.06 16.54 10.16
N PHE A 127 1.04 16.00 8.93
CA PHE A 127 0.10 14.99 8.46
C PHE A 127 0.69 14.18 7.29
N ASN A 128 0.14 12.99 7.05
CA ASN A 128 0.43 12.21 5.84
C ASN A 128 -0.15 12.93 4.63
N HIS A 129 0.59 12.98 3.53
CA HIS A 129 0.12 13.67 2.33
C HIS A 129 0.80 13.14 1.08
N CYS A 130 0.19 13.45 -0.05
CA CYS A 130 0.76 13.27 -1.36
C CYS A 130 0.62 14.56 -2.18
N CYS A 131 1.55 14.91 -3.07
CA CYS A 131 2.87 14.31 -3.27
C CYS A 131 3.90 15.41 -3.59
N HIS A 132 5.16 15.14 -3.24
CA HIS A 132 6.31 15.98 -3.57
C HIS A 132 7.40 15.16 -4.27
N THR A 133 8.43 15.84 -4.74
CA THR A 133 9.58 15.20 -5.38
C THR A 133 10.65 14.89 -4.35
N VAL A 134 11.12 13.65 -4.32
CA VAL A 134 12.26 13.19 -3.51
C VAL A 134 13.34 12.55 -4.39
N PHE A 135 14.55 12.39 -3.86
CA PHE A 135 15.73 11.90 -4.59
C PHE A 135 16.31 10.64 -3.95
N PRO A 136 15.70 9.46 -4.14
CA PRO A 136 16.26 8.20 -3.67
C PRO A 136 17.60 7.90 -4.34
N ILE A 137 18.42 7.07 -3.68
CA ILE A 137 19.68 6.57 -4.24
C ILE A 137 19.42 5.92 -5.61
N GLY A 138 20.22 6.32 -6.61
CA GLY A 138 20.09 5.81 -7.98
C GLY A 138 19.01 6.49 -8.83
N LYS A 139 18.26 7.48 -8.31
CA LYS A 139 17.24 8.24 -9.05
C LYS A 139 17.53 9.76 -9.02
N PRO A 140 18.61 10.24 -9.66
CA PRO A 140 19.02 11.66 -9.61
C PRO A 140 18.01 12.62 -10.25
N GLN A 141 17.13 12.13 -11.13
CA GLN A 141 16.06 12.90 -11.76
C GLN A 141 14.90 13.24 -10.79
N GLY A 142 14.92 12.66 -9.58
CA GLY A 142 13.82 12.76 -8.64
C GLY A 142 12.63 11.87 -9.02
N VAL A 143 11.82 11.53 -8.03
CA VAL A 143 10.58 10.78 -8.21
C VAL A 143 9.47 11.37 -7.36
N GLN A 144 8.23 11.19 -7.82
CA GLN A 144 7.05 11.54 -7.03
C GLN A 144 6.93 10.57 -5.84
N ALA A 145 6.74 11.11 -4.64
CA ALA A 145 6.55 10.35 -3.41
C ALA A 145 5.39 10.88 -2.60
N MET A 146 4.74 9.96 -1.88
CA MET A 146 3.91 10.31 -0.74
C MET A 146 4.79 10.48 0.50
N THR A 147 4.34 11.31 1.43
CA THR A 147 4.90 11.49 2.76
C THR A 147 4.02 10.80 3.78
N LEU A 148 4.62 9.88 4.54
CA LEU A 148 4.04 9.39 5.77
C LEU A 148 4.68 10.12 6.95
N GLN A 149 3.85 10.62 7.85
CA GLN A 149 4.31 11.14 9.12
C GLN A 149 4.94 9.99 9.91
N LYS A 150 6.12 10.26 10.48
CA LYS A 150 6.84 9.33 11.34
C LYS A 150 5.94 8.88 12.50
N ALA A 151 5.83 7.57 12.70
CA ALA A 151 5.06 7.01 13.79
C ALA A 151 5.82 7.08 15.11
N ASP A 152 5.07 7.23 16.21
CA ASP A 152 5.61 6.98 17.54
C ASP A 152 5.71 5.47 17.83
N ASP A 153 6.41 5.09 18.90
CA ASP A 153 6.65 3.70 19.27
C ASP A 153 5.34 2.91 19.46
N LYS A 154 4.27 3.57 19.92
CA LYS A 154 2.97 2.92 20.15
C LYS A 154 2.29 2.58 18.83
N LEU A 155 2.23 3.55 17.92
CA LEU A 155 1.63 3.36 16.60
C LEU A 155 2.44 2.34 15.79
N LEU A 156 3.77 2.34 15.92
CA LEU A 156 4.63 1.32 15.33
C LEU A 156 4.31 -0.09 15.86
N ALA A 157 4.12 -0.24 17.17
CA ALA A 157 3.72 -1.52 17.75
C ALA A 157 2.36 -2.01 17.19
N TYR A 158 1.36 -1.13 17.07
CA TYR A 158 0.07 -1.49 16.50
C TYR A 158 0.15 -1.85 15.01
N ARG A 159 1.04 -1.19 14.26
CA ARG A 159 1.29 -1.48 12.84
C ARG A 159 1.98 -2.82 12.60
N MET A 160 2.44 -3.53 13.63
CA MET A 160 3.01 -4.88 13.46
C MET A 160 1.97 -6.01 13.46
N VAL A 161 0.72 -5.71 13.80
CA VAL A 161 -0.40 -6.66 13.77
C VAL A 161 -1.46 -6.16 12.80
N TRP A 162 -2.35 -7.05 12.34
CA TRP A 162 -3.44 -6.63 11.45
C TRP A 162 -4.26 -5.50 12.05
N ARG A 163 -4.63 -5.67 13.33
CA ARG A 163 -5.35 -4.71 14.16
C ARG A 163 -5.02 -4.96 15.62
N ASP A 164 -4.67 -3.92 16.34
CA ASP A 164 -4.64 -3.94 17.81
C ASP A 164 -6.06 -3.69 18.35
N PRO A 165 -6.59 -4.58 19.21
CA PRO A 165 -7.96 -4.46 19.71
C PRO A 165 -8.17 -3.27 20.65
N SER A 166 -7.11 -2.79 21.31
CA SER A 166 -7.18 -1.67 22.27
C SER A 166 -7.10 -0.32 21.56
N ALA A 167 -6.27 -0.23 20.53
CA ALA A 167 -6.07 0.98 19.75
C ALA A 167 -7.05 1.12 18.58
N GLY A 168 -7.67 0.01 18.13
CA GLY A 168 -8.57 0.00 16.99
C GLY A 168 -7.89 0.32 15.65
N THR A 169 -6.55 0.22 15.60
CA THR A 169 -5.73 0.49 14.42
C THR A 169 -4.67 -0.59 14.23
N GLY A 170 -4.06 -0.67 13.05
CA GLY A 170 -2.94 -1.56 12.80
C GLY A 170 -2.46 -1.52 11.34
N MET A 171 -1.92 -2.64 10.88
CA MET A 171 -1.44 -2.82 9.51
C MET A 171 -2.54 -2.56 8.46
N GLY A 172 -3.78 -2.98 8.73
CA GLY A 172 -4.90 -2.72 7.83
C GLY A 172 -5.10 -1.22 7.56
N ASN A 173 -5.04 -0.39 8.61
CA ASN A 173 -5.17 1.07 8.48
C ASN A 173 -4.00 1.70 7.71
N LEU A 174 -2.77 1.19 7.88
CA LEU A 174 -1.61 1.67 7.12
C LEU A 174 -1.75 1.35 5.63
N ILE A 175 -2.20 0.15 5.27
CA ILE A 175 -2.46 -0.23 3.87
C ILE A 175 -3.50 0.70 3.24
N LEU A 176 -4.60 0.93 3.95
CA LEU A 176 -5.66 1.84 3.52
C LEU A 176 -5.13 3.27 3.31
N LEU A 177 -4.31 3.77 4.23
CA LEU A 177 -3.66 5.08 4.13
C LEU A 177 -2.71 5.17 2.94
N ILE A 178 -1.88 4.15 2.68
CA ILE A 178 -0.96 4.16 1.52
C ILE A 178 -1.75 4.28 0.21
N LEU A 179 -2.84 3.52 0.06
CA LEU A 179 -3.68 3.57 -1.14
C LEU A 179 -4.46 4.90 -1.24
N HIS A 180 -4.89 5.45 -0.10
CA HIS A 180 -5.48 6.79 0.00
C HIS A 180 -4.50 7.84 -0.54
N GLU A 181 -3.29 7.91 0.01
CA GLU A 181 -2.32 8.94 -0.38
C GLU A 181 -1.93 8.80 -1.86
N ALA A 182 -1.77 7.58 -2.37
CA ALA A 182 -1.46 7.37 -3.78
C ALA A 182 -2.56 7.90 -4.72
N ARG A 183 -3.82 7.91 -4.25
CA ARG A 183 -4.96 8.36 -5.06
C ARG A 183 -4.92 9.86 -5.33
N HIS A 184 -4.34 10.67 -4.45
CA HIS A 184 -4.17 12.12 -4.65
C HIS A 184 -3.39 12.48 -5.91
N ILE A 185 -2.60 11.56 -6.48
CA ILE A 185 -1.93 11.75 -7.77
C ILE A 185 -2.91 11.80 -8.94
N ASP A 186 -3.94 10.96 -8.89
CA ASP A 186 -4.95 10.89 -9.94
C ASP A 186 -6.07 11.89 -9.72
N LEU A 187 -6.49 12.04 -8.46
CA LEU A 187 -7.72 12.73 -8.14
C LEU A 187 -7.68 13.28 -6.70
N PRO A 188 -7.78 14.61 -6.50
CA PRO A 188 -7.78 15.22 -5.18
C PRO A 188 -9.15 15.05 -4.50
N HIS A 189 -9.26 15.42 -3.22
CA HIS A 189 -10.56 15.70 -2.59
C HIS A 189 -11.31 16.82 -3.34
N ASP A 190 -12.63 16.67 -3.53
CA ASP A 190 -13.49 17.66 -4.22
C ASP A 190 -14.53 18.34 -3.32
N CYS A 191 -14.55 18.01 -2.03
CA CYS A 191 -15.40 18.67 -1.05
C CYS A 191 -14.55 19.33 0.05
N ASP A 192 -14.64 20.65 0.17
CA ASP A 192 -13.94 21.49 1.15
C ASP A 192 -12.42 21.28 1.24
N GLY A 193 -11.83 20.65 0.21
CA GLY A 193 -10.42 20.30 0.13
C GLY A 193 -9.96 19.16 1.07
N ILE A 194 -10.88 18.51 1.79
CA ILE A 194 -10.57 17.51 2.81
C ILE A 194 -11.39 16.21 2.61
N ASP A 195 -12.59 16.32 2.07
CA ASP A 195 -13.52 15.21 1.90
C ASP A 195 -13.77 14.92 0.42
N ASP A 196 -14.29 13.72 0.15
CA ASP A 196 -14.81 13.42 -1.18
C ASP A 196 -16.31 13.76 -1.20
N SER A 197 -16.83 14.18 -2.35
CA SER A 197 -18.25 14.48 -2.51
C SER A 197 -19.11 13.23 -2.44
N SER A 198 -18.60 12.09 -2.94
CA SER A 198 -19.31 10.81 -3.00
C SER A 198 -18.37 9.64 -3.31
N LEU A 199 -18.84 8.40 -3.10
CA LEU A 199 -18.14 7.20 -3.59
C LEU A 199 -18.01 7.16 -5.11
N ARG A 200 -18.94 7.78 -5.85
CA ARG A 200 -18.88 7.82 -7.31
C ARG A 200 -17.72 8.68 -7.80
N TYR A 201 -17.40 9.75 -7.08
CA TYR A 201 -16.24 10.59 -7.38
C TYR A 201 -14.93 9.78 -7.27
N MET A 202 -14.87 8.84 -6.31
CA MET A 202 -13.74 7.91 -6.14
C MET A 202 -12.41 8.67 -5.96
N GLY A 203 -12.42 9.68 -5.08
CA GLY A 203 -11.22 10.35 -4.58
C GLY A 203 -10.48 9.47 -3.58
N ALA A 204 -9.62 10.07 -2.78
CA ALA A 204 -8.77 9.33 -1.86
C ALA A 204 -9.57 8.63 -0.74
N TRP A 205 -10.64 9.24 -0.24
CA TRP A 205 -11.55 8.56 0.70
C TRP A 205 -12.36 7.47 0.01
N GLY A 206 -12.81 7.69 -1.22
CA GLY A 206 -13.49 6.69 -2.02
C GLY A 206 -12.67 5.41 -2.20
N VAL A 207 -11.36 5.54 -2.49
CA VAL A 207 -10.43 4.40 -2.56
C VAL A 207 -10.33 3.70 -1.21
N GLN A 208 -10.06 4.42 -0.13
CA GLN A 208 -9.90 3.83 1.19
C GLN A 208 -11.17 3.09 1.66
N ILE A 209 -12.34 3.70 1.48
CA ILE A 209 -13.63 3.08 1.80
C ILE A 209 -13.82 1.81 0.95
N THR A 210 -13.59 1.90 -0.36
CA THR A 210 -13.80 0.78 -1.27
C THR A 210 -12.91 -0.41 -0.93
N VAL A 211 -11.61 -0.18 -0.65
CA VAL A 211 -10.69 -1.24 -0.25
C VAL A 211 -11.14 -1.89 1.06
N ALA A 212 -11.56 -1.08 2.05
CA ALA A 212 -12.08 -1.61 3.30
C ALA A 212 -13.34 -2.49 3.08
N GLN A 213 -14.28 -2.04 2.23
CA GLN A 213 -15.45 -2.83 1.85
C GLN A 213 -15.09 -4.12 1.13
N TYR A 214 -14.11 -4.07 0.21
CA TYR A 214 -13.69 -5.24 -0.57
C TYR A 214 -13.01 -6.29 0.32
N LEU A 215 -12.17 -5.86 1.26
CA LEU A 215 -11.58 -6.73 2.27
C LEU A 215 -12.66 -7.32 3.21
N ALA A 216 -13.61 -6.50 3.67
CA ALA A 216 -14.71 -6.94 4.52
C ALA A 216 -15.61 -7.99 3.82
N ALA A 217 -15.87 -7.80 2.52
CA ALA A 217 -16.66 -8.70 1.70
C ALA A 217 -15.90 -9.98 1.27
N GLY A 218 -14.58 -10.03 1.46
CA GLY A 218 -13.73 -11.09 0.93
C GLY A 218 -13.53 -11.02 -0.59
N TRP A 219 -13.75 -9.85 -1.20
CA TRP A 219 -13.42 -9.63 -2.61
C TRP A 219 -11.93 -9.36 -2.81
N ILE A 220 -11.28 -8.77 -1.82
CA ILE A 220 -9.83 -8.89 -1.63
C ILE A 220 -9.62 -9.95 -0.56
N ASP A 221 -9.05 -11.09 -0.94
CA ASP A 221 -8.72 -12.18 -0.04
C ASP A 221 -7.27 -12.06 0.41
N ILE A 222 -7.09 -11.99 1.72
CA ILE A 222 -5.80 -12.03 2.40
C ILE A 222 -5.87 -12.91 3.67
N GLY A 223 -6.82 -13.84 3.74
CA GLY A 223 -6.96 -14.71 4.91
C GLY A 223 -7.46 -13.99 6.17
N LEU A 224 -8.45 -13.09 6.02
CA LEU A 224 -9.03 -12.38 7.15
C LEU A 224 -10.01 -13.25 7.94
N SER A 225 -9.91 -13.20 9.27
CA SER A 225 -10.92 -13.77 10.15
C SER A 225 -12.29 -13.07 9.96
N GLN A 226 -13.37 -13.70 10.46
CA GLN A 226 -14.68 -13.05 10.45
C GLN A 226 -14.69 -11.74 11.26
N GLN A 227 -13.97 -11.71 12.38
CA GLN A 227 -13.87 -10.54 13.24
C GLN A 227 -13.14 -9.38 12.54
N ASP A 228 -12.05 -9.68 11.83
CA ASP A 228 -11.31 -8.68 11.05
C ASP A 228 -12.18 -8.08 9.94
N ARG A 229 -12.96 -8.92 9.26
CA ARG A 229 -13.91 -8.48 8.23
C ARG A 229 -15.04 -7.61 8.78
N GLN A 230 -15.60 -7.96 9.94
CA GLN A 230 -16.61 -7.15 10.62
C GLN A 230 -16.07 -5.77 11.01
N HIS A 231 -14.83 -5.72 11.49
CA HIS A 231 -14.21 -4.44 11.83
C HIS A 231 -14.00 -3.56 10.60
N LEU A 232 -13.55 -4.11 9.47
CA LEU A 232 -13.41 -3.36 8.23
C LEU A 232 -14.75 -2.86 7.69
N ALA A 233 -15.82 -3.65 7.84
CA ALA A 233 -17.17 -3.21 7.48
C ALA A 233 -17.57 -1.98 8.31
N PHE A 234 -17.36 -2.03 9.63
CA PHE A 234 -17.61 -0.89 10.51
C PHE A 234 -16.75 0.33 10.16
N LEU A 235 -15.45 0.14 9.90
CA LEU A 235 -14.55 1.21 9.47
C LEU A 235 -15.02 1.85 8.16
N ALA A 236 -15.46 1.04 7.19
CA ALA A 236 -15.97 1.55 5.93
C ALA A 236 -17.25 2.39 6.13
N GLU A 237 -18.14 1.98 7.01
CA GLU A 237 -19.35 2.74 7.37
C GLU A 237 -19.02 4.06 8.06
N ASP A 238 -18.11 4.04 9.03
CA ASP A 238 -17.64 5.24 9.75
C ASP A 238 -16.96 6.24 8.81
N LEU A 239 -16.14 5.76 7.87
CA LEU A 239 -15.52 6.62 6.86
C LEU A 239 -16.55 7.16 5.87
N GLN A 240 -17.57 6.39 5.49
CA GLN A 240 -18.63 6.90 4.62
C GLN A 240 -19.41 8.03 5.27
N SER A 241 -19.75 7.92 6.56
CA SER A 241 -20.49 8.96 7.27
C SER A 241 -19.63 10.19 7.58
N SER A 242 -18.33 10.01 7.81
CA SER A 242 -17.45 11.10 8.25
C SER A 242 -16.63 11.76 7.14
N ARG A 243 -16.46 11.12 5.97
CA ARG A 243 -15.56 11.56 4.89
C ARG A 243 -16.21 11.78 3.53
N LEU A 244 -17.52 11.53 3.43
CA LEU A 244 -18.30 11.83 2.23
C LEU A 244 -19.31 12.94 2.52
N CYS A 245 -19.22 14.05 1.80
CA CYS A 245 -20.09 15.19 2.05
C CYS A 245 -21.58 14.90 1.78
N ASP A 246 -21.90 14.03 0.82
CA ASP A 246 -23.27 13.61 0.54
C ASP A 246 -23.88 12.71 1.64
N ARG A 247 -23.11 12.37 2.67
CA ARG A 247 -23.52 11.57 3.84
C ARG A 247 -23.43 12.31 5.17
N LYS A 248 -22.95 13.56 5.17
CA LYS A 248 -22.89 14.41 6.36
C LYS A 248 -24.23 15.12 6.50
N ASP A 249 -25.18 14.46 7.16
CA ASP A 249 -26.42 15.08 7.63
C ASP A 249 -26.22 15.85 8.94
#